data_AF-A0A9E7N662-F1
#
_entry.id   AF-A0A9E7N662-F1
#
_cell.length_a   1.000
_cell.length_b   1.000
_cell.length_c   1.000
_cell.angle_alpha   90.00
_cell.angle_beta   90.00
_cell.angle_gamma   90.00
#
_symmetry.space_group_name_H-M   'P 1'
#
loop_
_entity.id
_entity.type
_entity.pdbx_description
1 polymer ?
#
loop_
_entity_poly.entity_id
_entity_poly.type
_entity_poly.pdbx_seq_one_letter_code
_entity_poly.pdbx_strand_id
1 'polypeptide(L)' 'MTGKYDKSFLEHLCDYEQGWRFLFTFSVGFLGLSVLWLVAADPGSPTYVVTVMNVVGLSILSLLSGFVLTRCR' A
#
# COMPACT_ATOMS: atom_id res chain seq x y z
N MET A 1 34.48 -20.21 -4.60
CA MET A 1 33.11 -20.78 -4.58
C MET A 1 32.42 -20.29 -3.31
N THR A 2 31.11 -20.04 -3.40
CA THR A 2 30.16 -19.78 -2.30
C THR A 2 29.91 -18.30 -1.98
N GLY A 3 28.64 -17.90 -2.19
CA GLY A 3 28.11 -16.55 -1.98
C GLY A 3 26.92 -16.19 -2.88
N LYS A 4 26.35 -17.15 -3.62
CA LYS A 4 25.17 -16.96 -4.50
C LYS A 4 23.83 -16.87 -3.75
N TYR A 5 23.84 -16.79 -2.42
CA TYR A 5 22.65 -16.91 -1.55
C TYR A 5 22.53 -15.79 -0.50
N ASP A 6 23.17 -14.64 -0.72
CA ASP A 6 22.96 -13.44 0.11
C ASP A 6 22.36 -12.31 -0.73
N LYS A 7 21.38 -12.64 -1.58
CA LYS A 7 20.49 -11.59 -2.08
C LYS A 7 19.53 -11.29 -0.95
N SER A 8 19.70 -10.15 -0.29
CA SER A 8 18.85 -9.79 0.83
C SER A 8 17.39 -9.75 0.33
N PHE A 9 16.41 -10.17 1.14
CA PHE A 9 14.99 -10.22 0.75
C PHE A 9 14.51 -8.90 0.10
N LEU A 10 15.14 -7.79 0.48
CA LEU A 10 14.98 -6.46 -0.12
C LEU A 10 15.38 -6.39 -1.60
N GLU A 11 16.50 -6.97 -2.03
CA GLU A 11 16.90 -6.97 -3.46
C GLU A 11 15.90 -7.73 -4.33
N HIS A 12 15.30 -8.81 -3.81
CA HIS A 12 14.26 -9.53 -4.52
C HIS A 12 12.96 -8.74 -4.61
N LEU A 13 12.64 -7.95 -3.59
CA LEU A 13 11.51 -7.01 -3.62
C LEU A 13 11.76 -5.86 -4.60
N CYS A 14 13.02 -5.42 -4.78
CA CYS A 14 13.38 -4.36 -5.72
C CYS A 14 13.31 -4.79 -7.19
N ASP A 15 13.53 -6.07 -7.52
CA ASP A 15 13.28 -6.59 -8.87
C ASP A 15 11.80 -6.39 -9.30
N TYR A 16 10.89 -6.32 -8.33
CA TYR A 16 9.48 -6.03 -8.54
C TYR A 16 9.10 -4.57 -8.26
N GLU A 17 10.05 -3.62 -8.31
CA GLU A 17 9.80 -2.17 -8.05
C GLU A 17 8.59 -1.66 -8.85
N GLN A 18 8.48 -2.06 -10.12
CA GLN A 18 7.38 -1.65 -10.97
C GLN A 18 6.01 -2.13 -10.44
N GLY A 19 5.95 -3.37 -9.92
CA GLY A 19 4.74 -3.90 -9.27
C GLY A 19 4.39 -3.16 -7.99
N TRP A 20 5.40 -2.84 -7.16
CA TRP A 20 5.23 -2.05 -5.95
C TRP A 20 4.78 -0.61 -6.25
N ARG A 21 5.26 0.01 -7.33
CA ARG A 21 4.79 1.33 -7.82
C ARG A 21 3.33 1.29 -8.26
N PHE A 22 2.92 0.25 -8.97
CA PHE A 22 1.52 0.09 -9.36
C PHE A 22 0.62 -0.11 -8.14
N LEU A 23 1.03 -0.97 -7.20
CA LEU A 23 0.32 -1.17 -5.93
C LEU A 23 0.20 0.12 -5.14
N PHE A 24 1.30 0.88 -5.03
CA PHE A 24 1.29 2.17 -4.33
C PHE A 24 0.35 3.17 -5.00
N THR A 25 0.44 3.34 -6.32
CA THR A 25 -0.41 4.28 -7.07
C THR A 25 -1.88 3.89 -6.98
N PHE A 26 -2.20 2.60 -7.14
CA PHE A 26 -3.55 2.09 -7.00
C PHE A 26 -4.07 2.27 -5.58
N SER A 27 -3.28 1.93 -4.57
CA SER A 27 -3.63 2.08 -3.15
C SER A 27 -3.93 3.55 -2.82
N VAL A 28 -3.09 4.48 -3.24
CA VAL A 28 -3.28 5.93 -2.99
C VAL A 28 -4.53 6.44 -3.71
N GLY A 29 -4.75 6.05 -4.96
CA GLY A 29 -5.96 6.42 -5.71
C GLY A 29 -7.24 5.90 -5.05
N PHE A 30 -7.23 4.63 -4.63
CA PHE A 30 -8.37 4.01 -3.94
C PHE A 30 -8.61 4.60 -2.55
N LEU A 31 -7.53 4.98 -1.84
CA LEU A 31 -7.60 5.64 -0.55
C LEU A 31 -8.24 7.02 -0.69
N GLY A 32 -7.83 7.81 -1.69
CA GLY A 32 -8.46 9.10 -2.00
C GLY A 32 -9.95 8.98 -2.30
N LEU A 33 -10.34 7.97 -3.10
CA LEU A 33 -11.75 7.69 -3.39
C LEU A 33 -12.52 7.26 -2.12
N SER A 34 -11.91 6.42 -1.28
CA SER A 34 -12.51 5.93 -0.03
C SER A 34 -12.72 7.06 0.97
N VAL A 35 -11.79 8.02 1.05
CA VAL A 35 -11.92 9.21 1.90
C VAL A 35 -13.03 10.13 1.41
N LEU A 36 -13.15 10.35 0.10
CA LEU A 36 -14.28 11.09 -0.48
C LEU A 36 -15.62 10.43 -0.14
N TRP A 37 -15.70 9.10 -0.25
CA TRP A 37 -16.88 8.33 0.15
C TRP A 37 -17.19 8.43 1.63
N LEU A 38 -16.16 8.45 2.47
CA LEU A 38 -16.29 8.54 3.93
C LEU A 38 -16.86 9.88 4.39
N VAL A 39 -16.56 10.98 3.67
CA VAL A 39 -17.17 12.29 3.91
C VAL A 39 -18.67 12.30 3.57
N ALA A 40 -19.08 11.52 2.58
CA ALA A 40 -20.48 11.40 2.17
C ALA A 40 -21.27 10.34 2.96
N ALA A 41 -20.59 9.45 3.69
CA ALA A 41 -21.21 8.34 4.40
C ALA A 41 -21.69 8.74 5.80
N ASP A 42 -22.93 8.36 6.14
CA ASP A 42 -23.49 8.59 7.47
C ASP A 42 -22.69 7.85 8.57
N PRO A 43 -22.25 8.54 9.64
CA PRO A 43 -21.37 7.99 10.68
C PRO A 43 -22.03 6.92 11.59
N GLY A 44 -23.31 6.62 11.39
CA GLY A 44 -24.04 5.55 12.09
C GLY A 44 -24.23 4.28 11.26
N SER A 45 -23.75 4.25 10.01
CA SER A 45 -23.99 3.16 9.07
C SER A 45 -22.90 2.07 9.14
N PRO A 46 -23.22 0.80 8.90
CA PRO A 46 -22.21 -0.26 8.78
C PRO A 46 -21.22 0.02 7.63
N THR A 47 -21.67 0.75 6.60
CA THR A 47 -20.83 1.24 5.50
C THR A 47 -19.72 2.17 5.97
N TYR A 48 -19.94 2.99 7.01
CA TYR A 48 -18.91 3.87 7.56
C TYR A 48 -17.77 3.07 8.22
N VAL A 49 -18.09 2.02 8.99
CA VAL A 49 -17.06 1.19 9.63
C VAL A 49 -16.21 0.47 8.58
N VAL A 50 -16.84 -0.02 7.52
CA VAL A 50 -16.15 -0.68 6.40
C VAL A 50 -15.26 0.30 5.64
N THR A 51 -15.71 1.52 5.37
CA THR A 51 -14.88 2.53 4.70
C THR A 51 -13.70 2.95 5.56
N VAL A 52 -13.88 3.14 6.88
CA VAL A 52 -12.77 3.41 7.81
C VAL A 52 -11.75 2.27 7.79
N MET A 53 -12.18 1.02 7.91
CA MET A 53 -11.29 -0.16 7.86
C MET A 53 -10.51 -0.24 6.54
N ASN A 54 -11.17 0.03 5.42
CA ASN A 54 -10.50 0.08 4.11
C ASN A 54 -9.48 1.21 4.01
N VAL A 55 -9.80 2.42 4.50
CA VAL A 55 -8.87 3.55 4.53
C VAL A 55 -7.63 3.20 5.37
N VAL A 56 -7.84 2.61 6.55
CA VAL A 56 -6.74 2.17 7.43
C VAL A 56 -5.89 1.12 6.73
N GLY A 57 -6.49 0.08 6.15
CA GLY A 57 -5.76 -0.97 5.43
C GLY A 57 -4.95 -0.44 4.25
N LEU A 58 -5.57 0.41 3.41
CA LEU A 58 -4.89 1.06 2.28
C LEU A 58 -3.78 2.01 2.74
N SER A 59 -3.96 2.70 3.88
CA SER A 59 -2.90 3.58 4.41
C SER A 59 -1.66 2.79 4.80
N ILE A 60 -1.83 1.67 5.50
CA ILE A 60 -0.72 0.79 5.90
C ILE A 60 -0.07 0.19 4.65
N LEU A 61 -0.86 -0.27 3.68
CA LEU A 61 -0.35 -0.83 2.44
C LEU A 61 0.45 0.20 1.63
N SER A 62 -0.04 1.44 1.57
CA SER A 62 0.64 2.56 0.90
C SER A 62 1.95 2.94 1.61
N LEU A 63 1.99 2.92 2.94
CA LEU A 63 3.20 3.17 3.72
C LEU A 63 4.24 2.08 3.52
N LEU A 64 3.83 0.81 3.56
CA LEU A 64 4.72 -0.33 3.33
C LEU A 64 5.28 -0.33 1.91
N SER A 65 4.43 -0.15 0.92
CA SER A 65 4.86 -0.07 -0.49
C SER A 65 5.77 1.14 -0.73
N GLY A 66 5.42 2.32 -0.20
CA GLY A 66 6.28 3.51 -0.26
C GLY A 66 7.62 3.32 0.45
N PHE A 67 7.65 2.63 1.59
CA PHE A 67 8.87 2.32 2.32
C PHE A 67 9.79 1.37 1.54
N VAL A 68 9.22 0.31 0.95
CA VAL A 68 9.96 -0.61 0.06
C VAL A 68 10.53 0.14 -1.14
N LEU A 69 9.73 0.99 -1.80
CA LEU A 69 10.19 1.81 -2.93
C LEU A 69 11.30 2.79 -2.52
N THR A 70 11.21 3.41 -1.35
CA THR A 70 12.24 4.35 -0.84
C THR A 70 13.54 3.63 -0.49
N ARG A 71 13.47 2.36 -0.08
CA ARG A 71 14.66 1.53 0.17
C ARG A 71 15.27 0.92 -1.08
N CYS A 72 14.47 0.73 -2.13
CA CYS A 72 14.92 0.20 -3.42
C CYS A 72 15.49 1.25 -4.38
N ARG A 73 15.11 2.52 -4.18
CA ARG A 73 15.58 3.68 -4.95
C ARG A 73 16.94 4.17 -4.46
#